data_AF-A0A2K3NI16-F1
#
_entry.id   AF-A0A2K3NI16-F1
#
_cell.length_a   1.000
_cell.length_b   1.000
_cell.length_c   1.000
_cell.angle_alpha   90.00
_cell.angle_beta   90.00
_cell.angle_gamma   90.00
#
_symmetry.space_group_name_H-M   'P 1'
#
loop_
_entity.id
_entity.type
_entity.pdbx_description
1 polymer ?
#
loop_
_entity_poly.entity_id
_entity_poly.type
_entity_poly.pdbx_seq_one_letter_code
_entity_poly.pdbx_strand_id
1 'polypeptide(L)'
;MVLSTEEGEAWASLQVMNEAKHRGFERVQFESDSQVLVEAIRTKRRDNSEFLSIVNDIILVMLSCANFEVKFIMRQMNMVVHTLARAANSWTSFHRFEIVPSYIELLVINEMH
;
A
#
# COMPACT_ATOMS: atom_id res chain seq x y z
N MET A 1 -15.73 1.31 11.03
CA MET A 1 -15.86 0.47 9.84
C MET A 1 -14.72 -0.52 9.88
N VAL A 2 -15.03 -1.82 9.91
CA VAL A 2 -14.00 -2.87 9.93
C VAL A 2 -13.80 -3.28 8.48
N LEU A 3 -12.65 -2.94 7.90
CA LEU A 3 -12.27 -3.42 6.56
C LEU A 3 -11.87 -4.89 6.68
N SER A 4 -12.19 -5.69 5.67
CA SER A 4 -11.52 -6.98 5.46
C SER A 4 -10.01 -6.79 5.25
N THR A 5 -9.25 -7.88 5.34
CA THR A 5 -7.80 -7.83 5.11
C THR A 5 -7.50 -7.32 3.70
N GLU A 6 -8.24 -7.81 2.71
CA GLU A 6 -8.08 -7.47 1.29
C GLU A 6 -8.43 -5.99 1.03
N GLU A 7 -9.51 -5.49 1.63
CA GLU A 7 -9.88 -4.07 1.54
C GLU A 7 -8.85 -3.18 2.25
N GLY A 8 -8.32 -3.61 3.40
CA GLY A 8 -7.27 -2.89 4.12
C GLY A 8 -5.98 -2.77 3.32
N GLU A 9 -5.56 -3.87 2.68
CA GLU A 9 -4.37 -3.90 1.81
C GLU A 9 -4.55 -3.03 0.55
N ALA A 10 -5.73 -3.11 -0.08
CA ALA A 10 -6.06 -2.26 -1.23
C ALA A 10 -6.09 -0.78 -0.83
N TRP A 11 -6.75 -0.46 0.28
CA TRP A 11 -6.86 0.91 0.76
C TRP A 11 -5.50 1.50 1.12
N ALA A 12 -4.65 0.75 1.84
CA ALA A 12 -3.29 1.16 2.14
C ALA A 12 -2.48 1.44 0.87
N SER A 13 -2.58 0.57 -0.14
CA SER A 13 -1.91 0.76 -1.43
C SER A 13 -2.37 2.03 -2.14
N LEU A 14 -3.68 2.30 -2.16
CA LEU A 14 -4.24 3.51 -2.74
C LEU A 14 -3.74 4.78 -2.02
N GLN A 15 -3.66 4.77 -0.69
CA GLN A 15 -3.14 5.90 0.08
C GLN A 15 -1.68 6.20 -0.28
N VAL A 16 -0.82 5.17 -0.32
CA VAL A 16 0.61 5.33 -0.63
C VAL A 16 0.81 5.82 -2.07
N MET A 17 0.02 5.33 -3.03
CA MET A 17 0.09 5.81 -4.42
C MET A 17 -0.37 7.26 -4.56
N ASN A 18 -1.45 7.66 -3.89
CA ASN A 18 -1.90 9.05 -3.91
C ASN A 18 -0.90 9.99 -3.26
N GLU A 19 -0.28 9.58 -2.15
CA GLU A 19 0.79 10.35 -1.50
C GLU A 19 2.01 10.47 -2.42
N ALA A 20 2.41 9.38 -3.09
CA ALA A 20 3.52 9.40 -4.03
C ALA A 20 3.28 10.34 -5.21
N LYS A 21 2.06 10.30 -5.77
CA LYS A 21 1.61 11.22 -6.81
C LYS A 21 1.58 12.67 -6.31
N HIS A 22 1.05 12.91 -5.11
CA HIS A 22 0.98 14.25 -4.51
C HIS A 22 2.37 14.86 -4.29
N ARG A 23 3.35 14.04 -3.92
CA ARG A 23 4.76 14.45 -3.77
C ARG A 23 5.51 14.60 -5.09
N GLY A 24 4.89 14.25 -6.22
CA GLY A 24 5.49 14.38 -7.55
C GLY A 24 6.54 13.33 -7.86
N PHE A 25 6.49 12.14 -7.24
CA PHE A 25 7.38 11.05 -7.66
C PHE A 25 7.02 10.59 -9.08
N GLU A 26 8.02 10.50 -9.95
CA GLU A 26 7.82 10.21 -11.38
C GLU A 26 7.87 8.71 -11.69
N ARG A 27 8.67 7.94 -10.94
CA ARG A 27 8.89 6.50 -11.11
C ARG A 27 8.90 5.81 -9.76
N VAL A 28 7.88 4.99 -9.50
CA VAL A 28 7.68 4.32 -8.22
C VAL A 28 7.24 2.89 -8.46
N GLN A 29 7.94 1.96 -7.82
CA GLN A 29 7.54 0.56 -7.73
C GLN A 29 6.91 0.34 -6.35
N PHE A 30 5.62 -0.02 -6.34
CA PHE A 30 4.89 -0.36 -5.12
C PHE A 30 4.95 -1.87 -4.92
N GLU A 31 5.43 -2.28 -3.75
CA GLU A 31 5.57 -3.70 -3.40
C GLU A 31 4.46 -4.11 -2.45
N SER A 32 3.78 -5.23 -2.77
CA SER A 32 2.69 -5.77 -1.97
C SER A 32 2.88 -7.27 -1.76
N ASP A 33 2.60 -7.76 -0.56
CA ASP A 33 2.54 -9.19 -0.23
C ASP A 33 1.16 -9.80 -0.47
N SER A 34 0.22 -9.01 -1.01
CA SER A 34 -1.12 -9.44 -1.36
C SER A 34 -1.20 -9.92 -2.80
N GLN A 35 -1.11 -11.23 -3.02
CA GLN A 35 -1.23 -11.79 -4.36
C GLN A 35 -2.61 -11.50 -4.97
N VAL A 36 -3.67 -11.47 -4.14
CA VAL A 36 -5.05 -11.19 -4.58
C VAL A 36 -5.15 -9.77 -5.15
N LEU A 37 -4.60 -8.79 -4.44
CA LEU A 37 -4.57 -7.39 -4.88
C LEU A 37 -3.77 -7.22 -6.17
N VAL A 38 -2.54 -7.74 -6.20
CA VAL A 38 -1.67 -7.62 -7.39
C VAL A 38 -2.33 -8.26 -8.61
N GLU A 39 -2.97 -9.41 -8.43
CA GLU A 39 -3.69 -10.08 -9.51
C GLU A 39 -4.92 -9.30 -9.97
N ALA A 40 -5.69 -8.72 -9.05
CA ALA A 40 -6.87 -7.92 -9.37
C ALA A 40 -6.49 -6.67 -10.18
N ILE A 41 -5.40 -5.99 -9.82
CA ILE A 41 -4.84 -4.85 -10.57
C ILE A 41 -4.40 -5.31 -11.96
N ARG A 42 -3.61 -6.39 -12.03
CA ARG A 42 -3.03 -6.92 -13.28
C ARG A 42 -4.11 -7.34 -14.28
N THR A 43 -5.13 -8.04 -13.81
CA THR A 43 -6.23 -8.54 -14.65
C THR A 43 -7.31 -7.49 -14.91
N LYS A 44 -7.23 -6.32 -14.27
CA LYS A 44 -8.26 -5.27 -14.33
C LYS A 44 -9.66 -5.82 -14.09
N ARG A 45 -9.78 -6.72 -13.10
CA ARG A 45 -11.07 -7.33 -12.71
C ARG A 45 -12.07 -6.25 -12.34
N ARG A 46 -13.33 -6.45 -12.72
CA ARG A 46 -14.44 -5.53 -12.42
C ARG A 46 -15.61 -6.33 -11.84
N ASP A 47 -16.09 -5.90 -10.68
CA ASP A 47 -17.35 -6.32 -10.05
C ASP A 47 -17.83 -5.21 -9.11
N ASN A 48 -18.90 -5.47 -8.35
CA ASN A 48 -19.52 -4.50 -7.44
C ASN A 48 -19.06 -4.67 -5.97
N SER A 49 -17.95 -5.36 -5.71
CA SER A 49 -17.38 -5.46 -4.36
C SER A 49 -16.66 -4.18 -3.97
N GLU A 50 -16.67 -3.87 -2.66
CA GLU A 50 -15.95 -2.72 -2.12
C GLU A 50 -14.44 -2.83 -2.40
N PHE A 51 -13.86 -4.03 -2.21
CA PHE A 51 -12.50 -4.35 -2.62
C PHE A 51 -12.21 -3.95 -4.09
N LEU A 52 -13.01 -4.39 -5.06
CA LEU A 52 -12.74 -4.04 -6.47
C LEU A 52 -13.05 -2.58 -6.80
N SER A 53 -13.90 -1.90 -6.03
CA SER A 53 -14.05 -0.45 -6.14
C SER A 53 -12.72 0.25 -5.83
N ILE A 54 -12.03 -0.17 -4.76
CA ILE A 54 -10.71 0.37 -4.39
C ILE A 54 -9.66 -0.01 -5.44
N VAL A 55 -9.69 -1.25 -5.97
CA VAL A 55 -8.79 -1.67 -7.07
C VAL A 55 -8.99 -0.81 -8.31
N ASN A 56 -10.22 -0.43 -8.66
CA ASN A 56 -10.49 0.47 -9.77
C ASN A 56 -9.85 1.85 -9.54
N ASP A 57 -9.95 2.40 -8.34
CA ASP A 57 -9.30 3.67 -7.99
C ASP A 57 -7.77 3.57 -8.10
N ILE A 58 -7.18 2.45 -7.66
CA ILE A 58 -5.74 2.17 -7.84
C ILE A 58 -5.37 2.19 -9.33
N ILE A 59 -6.13 1.48 -10.17
CA ILE A 59 -5.89 1.45 -11.62
C ILE A 59 -5.97 2.85 -12.22
N LEU A 60 -6.93 3.68 -11.79
CA LEU A 60 -7.04 5.07 -12.24
C LEU A 60 -5.82 5.92 -11.85
N VAL A 61 -5.30 5.74 -10.63
CA VAL A 61 -4.06 6.41 -10.20
C VAL A 61 -2.88 5.97 -11.06
N MET A 62 -2.70 4.67 -11.28
CA MET A 62 -1.63 4.14 -12.13
C MET A 62 -1.73 4.62 -13.58
N LEU A 63 -2.93 4.70 -14.16
CA LEU A 63 -3.12 5.25 -15.50
C LEU A 63 -2.77 6.74 -15.60
N SER A 64 -2.89 7.48 -14.49
CA SER A 64 -2.50 8.89 -14.42
C SER A 64 -0.99 9.09 -14.20
N CYS A 65 -0.23 8.04 -13.86
CA CYS A 65 1.20 8.11 -13.52
C CYS A 65 1.99 7.07 -14.34
N ALA A 66 2.58 7.50 -15.46
CA ALA A 66 3.11 6.60 -16.51
C ALA A 66 4.17 5.58 -16.05
N ASN A 67 4.86 5.81 -14.93
CA ASN A 67 5.89 4.90 -14.41
C ASN A 67 5.57 4.38 -12.99
N PHE A 68 4.28 4.26 -12.66
CA PHE A 68 3.85 3.57 -11.45
C PHE A 68 3.65 2.09 -11.77
N GLU A 69 4.33 1.23 -11.01
CA GLU A 69 4.27 -0.21 -11.18
C GLU A 69 3.94 -0.88 -9.85
N VAL A 70 3.22 -2.00 -9.90
CA VAL A 70 2.91 -2.81 -8.72
C VAL A 70 3.56 -4.17 -8.88
N LYS A 71 4.28 -4.62 -7.85
CA LYS A 71 4.97 -5.91 -7.84
C LYS A 71 4.57 -6.71 -6.60
N PHE A 72 4.31 -8.00 -6.81
CA PHE A 72 4.17 -8.94 -5.72
C PHE A 72 5.53 -9.27 -5.11
N ILE A 73 5.64 -9.19 -3.79
CA ILE A 73 6.80 -9.64 -3.02
C ILE A 73 6.38 -10.66 -1.97
N MET A 74 7.30 -11.55 -1.58
CA MET A 74 7.02 -12.48 -0.50
C MET A 74 6.96 -11.70 0.82
N ARG A 75 5.98 -12.04 1.68
CA ARG A 75 5.79 -11.41 3.00
C ARG A 75 7.05 -11.40 3.89
N GLN A 76 7.93 -12.39 3.73
CA GLN A 76 9.21 -12.47 4.45
C GLN A 76 10.20 -11.36 4.06
N MET A 77 9.99 -10.70 2.92
CA MET A 77 10.78 -9.56 2.43
C MET A 77 10.15 -8.20 2.81
N ASN A 78 9.04 -8.20 3.56
CA ASN A 78 8.29 -6.99 3.95
C ASN A 78 8.01 -6.95 5.46
N MET A 79 9.01 -7.32 6.25
CA MET A 79 8.88 -7.50 7.70
C MET A 79 8.69 -6.16 8.41
N VAL A 80 9.23 -5.06 7.89
CA VAL A 80 9.01 -3.72 8.47
C VAL A 80 7.56 -3.31 8.29
N VAL A 81 6.99 -3.42 7.09
CA VAL A 81 5.56 -3.09 6.87
C VAL A 81 4.65 -3.95 7.73
N HIS A 82 4.94 -5.26 7.86
CA HIS A 82 4.19 -6.12 8.77
C HIS A 82 4.26 -5.65 10.23
N THR A 83 5.45 -5.26 10.69
CA THR A 83 5.67 -4.74 12.06
C THR A 83 4.91 -3.43 12.28
N LEU A 84 4.97 -2.51 11.31
CA LEU A 84 4.27 -1.23 11.36
C LEU A 84 2.75 -1.40 11.33
N ALA A 85 2.21 -2.26 10.47
CA ALA A 85 0.77 -2.55 10.42
C ALA A 85 0.27 -3.14 11.75
N ARG A 86 1.04 -4.03 12.37
CA ARG A 86 0.70 -4.61 13.68
C ARG A 86 0.75 -3.55 14.79
N ALA A 87 1.73 -2.64 14.76
CA ALA A 87 1.82 -1.55 15.71
C ALA A 87 0.63 -0.58 15.56
N ALA A 88 0.25 -0.25 14.32
CA ALA A 88 -0.89 0.63 14.02
C ALA A 88 -2.22 0.05 14.53
N ASN A 89 -2.42 -1.27 14.47
CA ASN A 89 -3.59 -1.93 15.05
C ASN A 89 -3.70 -1.80 16.58
N SER A 90 -2.62 -1.41 17.26
CA SER A 90 -2.65 -1.17 18.71
C SER A 90 -3.16 0.25 19.06
N TRP A 91 -3.43 1.09 18.07
CA TRP A 91 -3.89 2.46 18.27
C TRP A 91 -5.42 2.56 18.25
N THR A 92 -5.96 3.40 19.11
CA THR A 92 -7.42 3.57 19.29
C THR A 92 -8.08 4.37 18.16
N SER A 93 -7.29 5.07 17.35
CA SER A 93 -7.78 5.90 16.25
C SER A 93 -6.75 5.98 15.13
N PHE A 94 -7.20 6.40 13.95
CA PHE A 94 -6.32 6.73 12.84
C PHE A 94 -5.36 7.87 13.24
N HIS A 95 -4.08 7.69 12.91
CA HIS A 95 -3.04 8.69 13.14
C HIS A 95 -2.17 8.80 11.88
N ARG A 96 -1.89 10.04 11.48
CA ARG A 96 -0.96 10.39 10.39
C ARG A 96 0.19 11.18 10.98
N PHE A 97 1.43 10.78 10.68
CA PHE A 97 2.61 11.57 11.01
C PHE A 97 2.99 12.43 9.82
N GLU A 98 3.18 13.73 10.05
CA GLU A 98 3.72 14.63 9.02
C GLU A 98 5.23 14.46 8.86
N ILE A 99 5.92 14.09 9.95
CA ILE A 99 7.36 13.83 10.01
C ILE A 99 7.54 12.40 10.52
N VAL A 100 8.34 11.60 9.80
CA VAL A 100 8.63 10.21 10.19
C VAL A 100 9.38 10.21 11.53
N PRO A 101 8.85 9.54 12.57
CA PRO A 101 9.58 9.39 13.83
C PRO A 101 10.88 8.60 13.62
N SER A 102 11.97 9.02 14.26
CA SER A 102 13.31 8.43 14.09
C SER A 102 13.39 6.93 14.37
N TYR A 103 12.54 6.39 15.24
CA TYR A 103 12.49 4.93 15.49
C TYR A 103 11.92 4.14 14.30
N ILE A 104 11.09 4.76 13.44
CA ILE A 104 10.61 4.14 12.20
C ILE A 104 11.73 4.15 11.15
N GLU A 105 12.51 5.23 11.08
CA GLU A 105 13.67 5.30 10.18
C GLU A 105 14.67 4.17 10.48
N LEU A 106 14.96 3.92 11.76
CA LEU A 106 15.84 2.82 12.19
C LEU A 106 15.28 1.44 11.79
N LEU A 107 13.96 1.24 11.87
CA LEU A 107 13.31 0.00 11.44
C LEU A 107 13.50 -0.25 9.94
N VAL A 108 13.30 0.77 9.11
CA VAL A 108 13.44 0.67 7.64
C VAL A 108 14.89 0.45 7.22
N ILE A 109 15.84 1.19 7.81
CA ILE A 109 17.28 1.06 7.50
C ILE A 109 17.78 -0.36 7.78
N ASN A 110 17.31 -0.99 8.85
CA ASN A 110 17.71 -2.36 9.20
C ASN A 110 17.18 -3.44 8.23
N GLU A 111 16.19 -3.14 7.38
CA GLU A 111 15.67 -4.07 6.36
C GLU A 111 16.36 -3.89 5.00
N MET A 112 17.01 -2.74 4.78
CA MET A 112 17.75 -2.44 3.54
C MET A 112 19.16 -3.06 3.49
N HIS A 113 19.59 -3.77 4.53
CA HIS A 113 20.89 -4.42 4.66
C HIS A 113 20.74 -5.95 4.72
#